data_AF-A0A8K0WSM5-F1
#
_entry.id   AF-A0A8K0WSM5-F1
#
_cell.length_a   1.000
_cell.length_b   1.000
_cell.length_c   1.000
_cell.angle_alpha   90.00
_cell.angle_beta   90.00
_cell.angle_gamma   90.00
#
_symmetry.space_group_name_H-M   'P 1'
#
loop_
_entity.id
_entity.type
_entity.pdbx_description
1 polymer ?
#
loop_
_entity_poly.entity_id
_entity_poly.type
_entity_poly.pdbx_seq_one_letter_code
_entity_poly.pdbx_strand_id
1 'polypeptide(L)'
;MSSATISDENMGSLTPVNTLPSINMSPPRASAEAASGSNKRKRGKFRENERKKVSRVRARGACARCRVYHLSCDLNFPCSNCVRVAESATAFTQPCYHDPLDNVISFRMGNSRANQPQSQLPLLRWAADEQTTRRIYVEFPFLGIPSSCRPRMPVDCRKFVPRDSDILEDVWEGSDGDKLTLTFPPFACEEPEDLRASLESYIEKCSGLLEHDLGMETADVISAATFAEAQRYAQINHDSAVANALRIRIIAYFSRESMAIVGHESLGIPVVDDQRFPIYGQVPVPSVLDFQIDTTAIHIMTKLMEGATKRLKRVVFGRKNKQGWYEVYLTCFVLLESLEKVYSLQAYYSGINEHMGGNTFANISYTSRTMMDRWRYSADNLLYHYRCILRAMDPFSFAWDALGSVDDVAKANLDPEAVLYMQKMCKHLKEEREFFKVSREEVVNGFTDDTSL
;
A
#
# COMPACT_ATOMS: atom_id res chain seq x y z
N MET A 1 -18.19 -65.39 -41.28
CA MET A 1 -17.78 -64.81 -42.57
C MET A 1 -18.23 -63.35 -42.56
N SER A 2 -17.42 -62.31 -42.42
CA SER A 2 -15.98 -62.07 -42.21
C SER A 2 -15.92 -60.70 -41.51
N SER A 3 -15.32 -60.57 -40.33
CA SER A 3 -13.96 -60.04 -40.09
C SER A 3 -13.37 -59.20 -41.23
N ALA A 4 -13.19 -57.90 -40.98
CA ALA A 4 -12.11 -57.10 -41.57
C ALA A 4 -11.73 -55.95 -40.63
N THR A 5 -10.53 -56.10 -40.10
CA THR A 5 -9.71 -55.25 -39.23
C THR A 5 -9.04 -54.15 -40.06
N ILE A 6 -8.93 -52.92 -39.53
CA ILE A 6 -8.00 -51.85 -39.99
C ILE A 6 -7.64 -51.07 -38.70
N SER A 7 -6.61 -51.51 -37.96
CA SER A 7 -5.18 -51.15 -38.06
C SER A 7 -4.85 -49.79 -37.44
N ASP A 8 -4.29 -49.87 -36.23
CA ASP A 8 -3.37 -48.89 -35.64
C ASP A 8 -2.24 -48.55 -36.63
N GLU A 9 -1.93 -47.25 -36.78
CA GLU A 9 -0.59 -46.69 -36.91
C GLU A 9 -0.69 -45.19 -37.23
N ASN A 10 -0.58 -44.33 -36.20
CA ASN A 10 0.37 -43.21 -36.27
C ASN A 10 0.65 -42.65 -34.87
N MET A 11 1.71 -43.16 -34.25
CA MET A 11 2.37 -42.57 -33.08
C MET A 11 2.97 -41.21 -33.46
N GLY A 12 2.20 -40.15 -33.30
CA GLY A 12 2.73 -38.79 -33.17
C GLY A 12 3.24 -38.59 -31.75
N SER A 13 4.56 -38.56 -31.56
CA SER A 13 5.20 -38.30 -30.27
C SER A 13 4.81 -36.92 -29.73
N LEU A 14 3.93 -36.89 -28.73
CA LEU A 14 3.73 -35.70 -27.90
C LEU A 14 4.91 -35.57 -26.94
N THR A 15 5.80 -34.63 -27.25
CA THR A 15 6.85 -34.18 -26.33
C THR A 15 6.21 -33.61 -25.05
N PRO A 16 6.62 -34.03 -23.84
CA PRO A 16 6.17 -33.38 -22.63
C PRO A 16 6.83 -32.00 -22.54
N VAL A 17 6.01 -30.95 -22.58
CA VAL A 17 6.42 -29.55 -22.45
C VAL A 17 6.57 -29.19 -20.97
N ASN A 18 7.73 -28.63 -20.65
CA ASN A 18 8.08 -27.81 -19.48
C ASN A 18 7.89 -28.42 -18.08
N THR A 19 8.87 -29.23 -17.68
CA THR A 19 9.29 -29.29 -16.27
C THR A 19 9.84 -27.93 -15.82
N LEU A 20 9.58 -27.54 -14.57
CA LEU A 20 10.12 -26.29 -14.00
C LEU A 20 11.65 -26.25 -14.19
N PRO A 21 12.19 -25.21 -14.86
CA PRO A 21 13.62 -25.06 -14.97
C PRO A 21 14.19 -24.89 -13.57
N SER A 22 15.20 -25.70 -13.21
CA SER A 22 16.06 -25.40 -12.07
C SER A 22 16.77 -24.09 -12.39
N ILE A 23 16.25 -22.97 -11.89
CA ILE A 23 16.84 -21.65 -12.12
C ILE A 23 18.10 -21.52 -11.26
N ASN A 24 19.21 -22.02 -11.79
CA ASN A 24 20.54 -21.62 -11.37
C ASN A 24 21.05 -20.51 -12.33
N MET A 25 20.38 -19.36 -12.30
CA MET A 25 20.81 -18.16 -13.01
C MET A 25 21.96 -17.51 -12.23
N SER A 26 23.17 -18.01 -12.48
CA SER A 26 24.39 -17.26 -12.15
C SER A 26 24.37 -15.93 -12.93
N PRO A 27 24.90 -14.83 -12.37
CA PRO A 27 25.00 -13.57 -13.09
C PRO A 27 25.74 -13.79 -14.42
N PRO A 28 25.45 -13.01 -15.49
CA PRO A 28 26.24 -13.06 -16.70
C PRO A 28 27.70 -12.83 -16.29
N ARG A 29 28.53 -13.85 -16.48
CA ARG A 29 29.97 -13.76 -16.29
C ARG A 29 30.41 -12.61 -17.19
N ALA A 30 30.84 -11.50 -16.59
CA ALA A 30 31.71 -10.58 -17.31
C ALA A 30 32.84 -11.44 -17.87
N SER A 31 33.05 -11.38 -19.18
CA SER A 31 34.03 -12.17 -19.92
C SER A 31 35.39 -12.05 -19.21
N ALA A 32 35.71 -13.05 -18.40
CA ALA A 32 37.03 -13.23 -17.87
C ALA A 32 37.79 -13.95 -18.97
N GLU A 33 38.42 -13.18 -19.85
CA GLU A 33 39.52 -13.70 -20.66
C GLU A 33 40.49 -14.41 -19.71
N ALA A 34 40.73 -15.67 -20.01
CA ALA A 34 41.56 -16.55 -19.21
C ALA A 34 43.03 -16.10 -19.31
N ALA A 35 43.42 -15.16 -18.45
CA ALA A 35 44.82 -14.96 -18.10
C ALA A 35 45.19 -15.99 -17.02
N SER A 36 46.02 -16.95 -17.42
CA SER A 36 46.61 -17.95 -16.54
C SER A 36 47.40 -17.29 -15.41
N GLY A 37 47.29 -17.86 -14.21
CA GLY A 37 48.20 -17.65 -13.08
C GLY A 37 48.41 -16.21 -12.60
N SER A 38 47.54 -15.70 -11.73
CA SER A 38 47.97 -14.66 -10.78
C SER A 38 47.28 -14.80 -9.42
N ASN A 39 48.10 -14.70 -8.37
CA ASN A 39 47.70 -14.68 -6.97
C ASN A 39 46.38 -13.96 -6.74
N LYS A 40 45.44 -14.59 -6.02
CA LYS A 40 44.25 -13.92 -5.47
C LYS A 40 44.71 -12.75 -4.59
N ARG A 41 44.81 -11.55 -5.18
CA ARG A 41 45.09 -10.31 -4.46
C ARG A 41 44.08 -10.20 -3.32
N LYS A 42 44.55 -10.30 -2.07
CA LYS A 42 43.76 -9.92 -0.89
C LYS A 42 43.20 -8.52 -1.17
N ARG A 43 41.89 -8.33 -1.05
CA ARG A 43 41.23 -7.03 -1.24
C ARG A 43 41.96 -5.97 -0.39
N GLY A 44 42.71 -5.09 -1.05
CA GLY A 44 43.41 -4.00 -0.39
C GLY A 44 42.43 -2.94 0.11
N LYS A 45 42.85 -2.11 1.08
CA LYS A 45 42.08 -0.92 1.49
C LYS A 45 41.89 -0.01 0.27
N PHE A 46 40.69 0.50 0.07
CA PHE A 46 40.40 1.49 -0.98
C PHE A 46 41.34 2.69 -0.87
N ARG A 47 41.77 3.23 -2.02
CA ARG A 47 42.50 4.51 -2.09
C ARG A 47 41.58 5.67 -1.67
N GLU A 48 42.15 6.78 -1.21
CA GLU A 48 41.41 7.98 -0.76
C GLU A 48 40.29 8.39 -1.73
N ASN A 49 40.61 8.49 -3.02
CA ASN A 49 39.65 8.86 -4.07
C ASN A 49 38.56 7.80 -4.28
N GLU A 50 38.88 6.52 -4.15
CA GLU A 50 37.90 5.43 -4.23
C GLU A 50 36.98 5.42 -3.01
N ARG A 51 37.51 5.71 -1.81
CA ARG A 51 36.69 5.88 -0.60
C ARG A 51 35.69 7.01 -0.75
N LYS A 52 36.12 8.17 -1.26
CA LYS A 52 35.22 9.31 -1.54
C LYS A 52 34.13 8.93 -2.54
N LYS A 53 34.47 8.22 -3.63
CA LYS A 53 33.49 7.72 -4.61
C LYS A 53 32.50 6.74 -3.97
N VAL A 54 32.98 5.73 -3.24
CA VAL A 54 32.13 4.75 -2.53
C VAL A 54 31.25 5.43 -1.49
N SER A 55 31.76 6.43 -0.78
CA SER A 55 30.98 7.22 0.19
C SER A 55 29.82 7.94 -0.48
N ARG A 56 30.08 8.63 -1.61
CA ARG A 56 29.03 9.31 -2.38
C ARG A 56 27.99 8.33 -2.93
N VAL A 57 28.41 7.17 -3.42
CA VAL A 57 27.48 6.11 -3.90
C VAL A 57 26.67 5.53 -2.75
N ARG A 58 27.23 5.40 -1.54
CA ARG A 58 26.47 4.97 -0.35
C ARG A 58 25.45 6.01 0.09
N ALA A 59 25.80 7.29 0.03
CA ALA A 59 24.89 8.39 0.35
C ALA A 59 23.71 8.46 -0.63
N ARG A 60 23.96 8.31 -1.94
CA ARG A 60 22.91 8.28 -2.97
C ARG A 60 22.14 6.95 -2.97
N GLY A 61 22.81 5.85 -2.66
CA GLY A 61 22.32 4.49 -2.87
C GLY A 61 22.57 3.99 -4.30
N ALA A 62 22.94 2.71 -4.41
CA ALA A 62 23.06 2.03 -5.71
C ALA A 62 21.71 1.94 -6.43
N CYS A 63 21.71 1.83 -7.76
CA CYS A 63 20.46 1.60 -8.51
C CYS A 63 19.85 0.23 -8.18
N ALA A 64 18.54 0.07 -8.39
CA ALA A 64 17.80 -1.16 -8.09
C ALA A 64 18.46 -2.39 -8.72
N ARG A 65 18.80 -2.33 -10.02
CA ARG A 65 19.53 -3.41 -10.73
C ARG A 65 20.81 -3.81 -10.01
N CYS A 66 21.68 -2.85 -9.74
CA CYS A 66 22.96 -3.14 -9.09
C CYS A 66 22.78 -3.69 -7.67
N ARG A 67 21.73 -3.27 -6.94
CA ARG A 67 21.38 -3.87 -5.64
C ARG A 67 20.97 -5.33 -5.80
N VAL A 68 20.06 -5.65 -6.72
CA VAL A 68 19.57 -7.02 -7.00
C VAL A 68 20.72 -7.96 -7.36
N TYR A 69 21.63 -7.53 -8.24
CA TYR A 69 22.74 -8.36 -8.71
C TYR A 69 24.03 -8.20 -7.89
N HIS A 70 23.99 -7.44 -6.79
CA HIS A 70 25.16 -7.16 -5.94
C HIS A 70 26.38 -6.62 -6.71
N LEU A 71 26.14 -5.77 -7.72
CA LEU A 71 27.17 -5.13 -8.55
C LEU A 71 27.63 -3.80 -7.92
N SER A 72 28.86 -3.38 -8.22
CA SER A 72 29.37 -2.07 -7.83
C SER A 72 28.74 -0.96 -8.68
N CYS A 73 27.85 -0.17 -8.10
CA CYS A 73 27.22 0.98 -8.78
C CYS A 73 28.12 2.22 -8.74
N ASP A 74 27.86 3.18 -9.64
CA ASP A 74 28.51 4.48 -9.73
C ASP A 74 27.48 5.62 -9.67
N LEU A 75 27.92 6.86 -9.86
CA LEU A 75 27.07 8.05 -9.78
C LEU A 75 26.51 8.50 -11.13
N ASN A 76 26.80 7.79 -12.23
CA ASN A 76 26.23 8.13 -13.53
C ASN A 76 24.74 7.76 -13.55
N PHE A 77 23.97 8.41 -14.42
CA PHE A 77 22.56 8.09 -14.62
C PHE A 77 22.25 8.08 -16.11
N PRO A 78 22.07 6.91 -16.75
CA PRO A 78 22.20 5.55 -16.19
C PRO A 78 23.62 5.21 -15.67
N CYS A 79 23.72 4.30 -14.69
CA CYS A 79 25.04 3.86 -14.19
C CYS A 79 25.79 3.01 -15.23
N SER A 80 27.12 2.96 -15.18
CA SER A 80 27.94 2.31 -16.23
C SER A 80 27.66 0.81 -16.37
N ASN A 81 27.29 0.13 -15.28
CA ASN A 81 26.89 -1.28 -15.36
C ASN A 81 25.55 -1.50 -16.09
N CYS A 82 24.62 -0.55 -15.97
CA CYS A 82 23.34 -0.61 -16.67
C CYS A 82 23.52 -0.32 -18.16
N VAL A 83 24.34 0.68 -18.51
CA VAL A 83 24.65 1.02 -19.91
C VAL A 83 25.22 -0.19 -20.65
N ARG A 84 26.20 -0.88 -20.06
CA ARG A 84 26.89 -2.02 -20.69
C ARG A 84 25.96 -3.18 -21.09
N VAL A 85 24.80 -3.29 -20.45
CA VAL A 85 23.87 -4.41 -20.66
C VAL A 85 22.52 -3.96 -21.20
N ALA A 86 22.37 -2.67 -21.55
CA ALA A 86 21.10 -2.10 -21.94
C ALA A 86 20.48 -2.82 -23.15
N GLU A 87 21.30 -3.24 -24.11
CA GLU A 87 20.86 -3.91 -25.35
C GLU A 87 20.79 -5.44 -25.23
N SER A 88 21.47 -6.03 -24.22
CA SER A 88 21.65 -7.48 -24.12
C SER A 88 20.96 -8.12 -22.91
N ALA A 89 20.33 -7.33 -22.04
CA ALA A 89 19.72 -7.84 -20.81
C ALA A 89 18.37 -8.50 -21.07
N THR A 90 18.26 -9.79 -20.78
CA THR A 90 17.02 -10.56 -20.93
C THR A 90 16.21 -10.66 -19.64
N ALA A 91 16.87 -10.73 -18.47
CA ALA A 91 16.22 -10.92 -17.16
C ALA A 91 15.93 -9.62 -16.39
N PHE A 92 16.44 -8.48 -16.85
CA PHE A 92 16.22 -7.17 -16.23
C PHE A 92 16.21 -6.10 -17.32
N THR A 93 15.02 -5.83 -17.84
CA THR A 93 14.80 -4.88 -18.93
C THR A 93 14.47 -3.47 -18.42
N GLN A 94 14.27 -3.31 -17.11
CA GLN A 94 13.91 -2.02 -16.53
C GLN A 94 15.07 -1.01 -16.61
N PRO A 95 14.79 0.29 -16.90
CA PRO A 95 15.80 1.35 -16.92
C PRO A 95 16.58 1.47 -15.62
N CYS A 96 17.73 2.16 -15.62
CA CYS A 96 18.46 2.41 -14.38
C CYS A 96 17.67 3.33 -13.45
N TYR A 97 17.36 2.87 -12.23
CA TYR A 97 16.52 3.60 -11.28
C TYR A 97 17.13 3.60 -9.88
N HIS A 98 17.08 4.74 -9.21
CA HIS A 98 17.74 4.94 -7.92
C HIS A 98 16.79 5.13 -6.75
N ASP A 99 15.51 5.42 -7.01
CA ASP A 99 14.64 5.83 -5.92
C ASP A 99 14.38 4.66 -4.96
N PRO A 100 14.46 4.92 -3.65
CA PRO A 100 14.29 3.89 -2.66
C PRO A 100 12.81 3.51 -2.52
N LEU A 101 12.58 2.24 -2.24
CA LEU A 101 11.26 1.72 -1.87
C LEU A 101 10.69 2.39 -0.61
N ASP A 102 11.52 3.00 0.24
CA ASP A 102 11.05 3.73 1.44
C ASP A 102 10.20 4.95 1.10
N ASN A 103 10.30 5.47 -0.13
CA ASN A 103 9.53 6.62 -0.56
C ASN A 103 8.09 6.25 -0.97
N VAL A 104 7.71 4.97 -0.91
CA VAL A 104 6.34 4.53 -1.20
C VAL A 104 5.45 4.83 0.00
N ILE A 105 4.32 5.48 -0.27
CA ILE A 105 3.28 5.82 0.70
C ILE A 105 1.95 5.37 0.10
N SER A 106 1.20 4.50 0.79
CA SER A 106 -0.07 3.95 0.29
C SER A 106 -1.31 4.40 1.07
N PHE A 107 -1.20 5.54 1.76
CA PHE A 107 -2.26 6.11 2.59
C PHE A 107 -2.15 7.65 2.61
N ARG A 108 -3.15 8.33 3.17
CA ARG A 108 -3.13 9.79 3.34
C ARG A 108 -2.19 10.17 4.48
N MET A 109 -1.10 10.87 4.16
CA MET A 109 -0.11 11.31 5.16
C MET A 109 -0.40 12.66 5.81
N GLY A 110 -1.33 13.43 5.28
CA GLY A 110 -1.57 14.80 5.72
C GLY A 110 -3.05 15.17 5.70
N ASN A 111 -3.34 16.40 6.04
CA ASN A 111 -4.69 16.93 6.15
C ASN A 111 -4.79 18.23 5.32
N SER A 112 -5.61 18.18 4.26
CA SER A 112 -5.81 19.33 3.35
C SER A 112 -6.52 20.50 4.04
N ARG A 113 -7.42 20.23 5.00
CA ARG A 113 -8.12 21.27 5.78
C ARG A 113 -7.17 22.04 6.70
N ALA A 114 -6.22 21.34 7.30
CA ALA A 114 -5.16 21.93 8.11
C ALA A 114 -3.98 22.48 7.27
N ASN A 115 -4.03 22.35 5.93
CA ASN A 115 -2.93 22.69 5.01
C ASN A 115 -1.60 22.00 5.39
N GLN A 116 -1.69 20.75 5.85
CA GLN A 116 -0.55 19.95 6.29
C GLN A 116 -0.33 18.78 5.30
N PRO A 117 0.69 18.82 4.43
CA PRO A 117 1.01 17.69 3.56
C PRO A 117 1.56 16.48 4.35
N GLN A 118 2.00 16.71 5.58
CA GLN A 118 2.35 15.70 6.56
C GLN A 118 1.73 16.10 7.91
N SER A 119 0.82 15.27 8.41
CA SER A 119 0.06 15.58 9.62
C SER A 119 0.95 15.58 10.85
N GLN A 120 0.72 16.53 11.75
CA GLN A 120 1.39 16.61 13.04
C GLN A 120 0.36 16.85 14.14
N LEU A 121 0.59 16.24 15.31
CA LEU A 121 -0.31 16.43 16.45
C LEU A 121 -0.31 17.90 16.87
N PRO A 122 -1.49 18.47 17.20
CA PRO A 122 -1.59 19.87 17.56
C PRO A 122 -0.92 20.13 18.92
N LEU A 123 -0.23 21.27 19.04
CA LEU A 123 0.36 21.73 20.29
C LEU A 123 -0.65 22.57 21.08
N LEU A 124 -1.49 21.89 21.86
CA LEU A 124 -2.58 22.49 22.62
C LEU A 124 -2.10 23.12 23.94
N ARG A 125 -2.82 24.16 24.39
CA ARG A 125 -2.64 24.75 25.72
C ARG A 125 -3.83 24.35 26.60
N TRP A 126 -3.61 23.54 27.62
CA TRP A 126 -4.66 23.04 28.49
C TRP A 126 -5.25 24.13 29.40
N ALA A 127 -6.56 24.07 29.65
CA ALA A 127 -7.26 24.96 30.54
C ALA A 127 -6.78 24.76 31.98
N ALA A 128 -6.42 25.85 32.67
CA ALA A 128 -5.90 25.80 34.04
C ALA A 128 -7.03 25.74 35.08
N ASP A 129 -8.17 26.33 34.74
CA ASP A 129 -9.40 26.43 35.52
C ASP A 129 -10.23 25.12 35.48
N GLU A 130 -10.06 24.31 34.44
CA GLU A 130 -10.77 23.04 34.27
C GLU A 130 -9.78 21.88 34.05
N GLN A 131 -9.39 21.23 35.15
CA GLN A 131 -8.45 20.09 35.15
C GLN A 131 -9.15 18.74 35.07
N THR A 132 -10.48 18.71 35.12
CA THR A 132 -11.26 17.47 35.12
C THR A 132 -11.18 16.80 33.76
N THR A 133 -10.68 15.57 33.75
CA THR A 133 -10.74 14.68 32.59
C THR A 133 -12.14 14.09 32.46
N ARG A 134 -12.71 14.15 31.26
CA ARG A 134 -14.02 13.58 30.91
C ARG A 134 -13.79 12.40 29.97
N ARG A 135 -14.27 11.23 30.36
CA ARG A 135 -14.20 10.02 29.53
C ARG A 135 -15.39 9.95 28.59
N ILE A 136 -15.12 9.96 27.29
CA ILE A 136 -16.10 9.67 26.25
C ILE A 136 -15.87 8.28 25.67
N TYR A 137 -16.85 7.83 24.88
CA TYR A 137 -16.72 6.66 24.02
C TYR A 137 -17.04 7.08 22.60
N VAL A 138 -16.26 6.61 21.63
CA VAL A 138 -16.53 6.83 20.21
C VAL A 138 -16.78 5.50 19.49
N GLU A 139 -17.63 5.52 18.47
CA GLU A 139 -17.90 4.38 17.60
C GLU A 139 -17.65 4.70 16.12
N PHE A 140 -17.08 3.73 15.41
CA PHE A 140 -17.00 3.73 13.96
C PHE A 140 -18.32 3.24 13.33
N PRO A 141 -18.82 3.86 12.25
CA PRO A 141 -20.11 3.53 11.65
C PRO A 141 -20.03 2.31 10.71
N PHE A 142 -19.84 1.11 11.28
CA PHE A 142 -19.77 -0.15 10.51
C PHE A 142 -21.02 -0.44 9.66
N LEU A 143 -20.80 -0.92 8.43
CA LEU A 143 -21.87 -1.23 7.48
C LEU A 143 -22.72 -2.42 7.94
N GLY A 144 -24.04 -2.23 8.00
CA GLY A 144 -24.98 -3.31 8.35
C GLY A 144 -24.90 -3.79 9.82
N ILE A 145 -24.05 -3.19 10.66
CA ILE A 145 -23.94 -3.55 12.07
C ILE A 145 -24.74 -2.56 12.93
N PRO A 146 -25.71 -3.00 13.75
CA PRO A 146 -26.44 -2.13 14.67
C PRO A 146 -25.52 -1.50 15.74
N SER A 147 -25.76 -0.25 16.12
CA SER A 147 -24.96 0.48 17.13
C SER A 147 -24.85 -0.23 18.49
N SER A 148 -25.83 -1.06 18.88
CA SER A 148 -25.76 -1.86 20.10
C SER A 148 -24.67 -2.94 20.08
N CYS A 149 -24.23 -3.35 18.89
CA CYS A 149 -23.22 -4.40 18.68
C CYS A 149 -21.85 -3.83 18.30
N ARG A 150 -21.74 -2.53 18.05
CA ARG A 150 -20.49 -1.90 17.62
C ARG A 150 -19.49 -1.79 18.77
N PRO A 151 -18.21 -2.13 18.55
CA PRO A 151 -17.17 -1.83 19.52
C PRO A 151 -17.05 -0.33 19.77
N ARG A 152 -16.70 0.03 21.01
CA ARG A 152 -16.48 1.42 21.44
C ARG A 152 -15.03 1.64 21.85
N MET A 153 -14.47 2.77 21.44
CA MET A 153 -13.14 3.22 21.87
C MET A 153 -13.28 4.23 23.01
N PRO A 154 -12.71 4.00 24.20
CA PRO A 154 -12.66 5.00 25.24
C PRO A 154 -11.65 6.10 24.88
N VAL A 155 -11.99 7.35 25.16
CA VAL A 155 -11.07 8.49 25.02
C VAL A 155 -11.22 9.43 26.21
N ASP A 156 -10.10 9.72 26.87
CA ASP A 156 -10.03 10.67 27.97
C ASP A 156 -9.73 12.06 27.42
N CYS A 157 -10.68 12.99 27.65
CA CYS A 157 -10.65 14.32 27.09
C CYS A 157 -10.50 15.37 28.18
N ARG A 158 -9.74 16.43 27.89
CA ARG A 158 -9.61 17.62 28.71
C ARG A 158 -9.85 18.86 27.87
N LYS A 159 -10.32 19.92 28.52
CA LYS A 159 -10.52 21.21 27.88
C LYS A 159 -9.19 21.91 27.62
N PHE A 160 -9.02 22.44 26.42
CA PHE A 160 -7.92 23.32 26.05
C PHE A 160 -8.41 24.75 25.84
N VAL A 161 -7.48 25.68 25.77
CA VAL A 161 -7.73 27.09 25.45
C VAL A 161 -7.41 27.31 23.98
N PRO A 162 -8.42 27.57 23.12
CA PRO A 162 -8.23 27.76 21.69
C PRO A 162 -7.27 28.88 21.33
N ARG A 163 -6.68 28.74 20.16
CA ARG A 163 -5.91 29.75 19.43
C ARG A 163 -6.57 29.98 18.08
N ASP A 164 -6.25 31.11 17.45
CA ASP A 164 -6.79 31.46 16.13
C ASP A 164 -6.46 30.44 15.02
N SER A 165 -5.44 29.61 15.23
CA SER A 165 -5.05 28.51 14.33
C SER A 165 -5.88 27.24 14.50
N ASP A 166 -6.63 27.10 15.60
CA ASP A 166 -7.36 25.88 15.91
C ASP A 166 -8.70 25.87 15.16
N ILE A 167 -8.97 24.77 14.45
CA ILE A 167 -10.23 24.59 13.73
C ILE A 167 -11.24 24.00 14.72
N LEU A 168 -12.24 24.81 15.10
CA LEU A 168 -13.35 24.41 15.98
C LEU A 168 -14.68 24.30 15.24
N GLU A 169 -14.68 24.49 13.93
CA GLU A 169 -15.89 24.47 13.12
C GLU A 169 -15.77 23.42 12.01
N ASP A 170 -16.80 22.60 11.89
CA ASP A 170 -16.97 21.70 10.76
C ASP A 170 -18.25 22.02 9.99
N VAL A 171 -18.20 21.75 8.70
CA VAL A 171 -19.28 22.01 7.76
C VAL A 171 -19.68 20.70 7.10
N TRP A 172 -20.95 20.34 7.19
CA TRP A 172 -21.57 19.25 6.46
C TRP A 172 -22.50 19.78 5.39
N GLU A 173 -22.54 19.11 4.25
CA GLU A 173 -23.48 19.38 3.17
C GLU A 173 -24.65 18.41 3.28
N GLY A 174 -25.87 18.95 3.21
CA GLY A 174 -27.11 18.20 3.20
C GLY A 174 -27.44 17.65 1.82
N SER A 175 -28.40 16.73 1.75
CA SER A 175 -28.86 16.14 0.48
C SER A 175 -29.50 17.15 -0.49
N ASP A 176 -29.89 18.32 0.01
CA ASP A 176 -30.44 19.46 -0.72
C ASP A 176 -29.38 20.52 -1.09
N GLY A 177 -28.11 20.31 -0.71
CA GLY A 177 -27.01 21.26 -0.90
C GLY A 177 -26.91 22.32 0.20
N ASP A 178 -27.78 22.28 1.22
CA ASP A 178 -27.67 23.17 2.38
C ASP A 178 -26.41 22.85 3.20
N LYS A 179 -25.90 23.85 3.93
CA LYS A 179 -24.70 23.69 4.77
C LYS A 179 -25.05 23.78 6.25
N LEU A 180 -24.69 22.76 7.01
CA LEU A 180 -24.72 22.75 8.47
C LEU A 180 -23.32 23.07 8.98
N THR A 181 -23.17 24.18 9.71
CA THR A 181 -21.93 24.51 10.42
C THR A 181 -22.11 24.26 11.91
N LEU A 182 -21.25 23.44 12.50
CA LEU A 182 -21.24 23.18 13.94
C LEU A 182 -19.97 23.75 14.56
N THR A 183 -20.12 24.50 15.65
CA THR A 183 -18.99 24.98 16.47
C THR A 183 -18.81 24.05 17.68
N PHE A 184 -17.60 23.53 17.85
CA PHE A 184 -17.28 22.54 18.86
C PHE A 184 -16.71 23.14 20.15
N PRO A 185 -17.00 22.54 21.31
CA PRO A 185 -16.31 22.87 22.54
C PRO A 185 -14.83 22.43 22.44
N PRO A 186 -13.90 23.16 23.07
CA PRO A 186 -12.47 22.92 22.91
C PRO A 186 -12.00 21.78 23.82
N PHE A 187 -12.43 20.56 23.52
CA PHE A 187 -11.97 19.34 24.17
C PHE A 187 -11.08 18.53 23.22
N ALA A 188 -10.04 17.93 23.80
CA ALA A 188 -9.07 17.10 23.09
C ALA A 188 -8.46 16.09 24.06
N CYS A 189 -7.74 15.10 23.54
CA CYS A 189 -7.00 14.15 24.37
C CYS A 189 -5.65 14.76 24.80
N GLU A 190 -5.36 14.74 26.11
CA GLU A 190 -4.14 15.33 26.68
C GLU A 190 -2.90 14.46 26.48
N GLU A 191 -3.06 13.14 26.57
CA GLU A 191 -1.97 12.17 26.55
C GLU A 191 -1.95 11.41 25.21
N PRO A 192 -1.05 11.76 24.25
CA PRO A 192 -1.05 11.17 22.92
C PRO A 192 -0.75 9.67 22.91
N GLU A 193 0.04 9.18 23.87
CA GLU A 193 0.37 7.75 23.97
C GLU A 193 -0.83 6.93 24.45
N ASP A 194 -1.66 7.48 25.34
CA ASP A 194 -2.91 6.83 25.76
C ASP A 194 -3.89 6.76 24.59
N LEU A 195 -4.05 7.85 23.84
CA LEU A 195 -4.86 7.86 22.61
C LEU A 195 -4.37 6.83 21.60
N ARG A 196 -3.05 6.74 21.41
CA ARG A 196 -2.43 5.75 20.53
C ARG A 196 -2.74 4.33 20.98
N ALA A 197 -2.57 4.02 22.27
CA ALA A 197 -2.84 2.69 22.81
C ALA A 197 -4.32 2.31 22.68
N SER A 198 -5.23 3.24 22.97
CA SER A 198 -6.68 3.05 22.78
C SER A 198 -7.03 2.80 21.32
N LEU A 199 -6.44 3.56 20.39
CA LEU A 199 -6.69 3.42 18.96
C LEU A 199 -6.14 2.11 18.40
N GLU A 200 -4.90 1.74 18.75
CA GLU A 200 -4.32 0.45 18.33
C GLU A 200 -5.16 -0.74 18.84
N SER A 201 -5.59 -0.70 20.11
CA SER A 201 -6.46 -1.73 20.67
C SER A 201 -7.85 -1.75 20.02
N TYR A 202 -8.38 -0.59 19.64
CA TYR A 202 -9.67 -0.48 18.99
C TYR A 202 -9.64 -1.06 17.58
N ILE A 203 -8.65 -0.66 16.77
CA ILE A 203 -8.45 -1.17 15.40
C ILE A 203 -8.28 -2.69 15.40
N GLU A 204 -7.48 -3.23 16.32
CA GLU A 204 -7.28 -4.68 16.44
C GLU A 204 -8.62 -5.40 16.73
N LYS A 205 -9.40 -4.89 17.69
CA LYS A 205 -10.72 -5.42 18.03
C LYS A 205 -11.71 -5.34 16.87
N CYS A 206 -11.57 -4.31 16.03
CA CYS A 206 -12.45 -4.05 14.89
C CYS A 206 -11.97 -4.68 13.59
N SER A 207 -10.79 -5.32 13.55
CA SER A 207 -10.14 -5.77 12.31
C SER A 207 -11.08 -6.58 11.42
N GLY A 208 -11.75 -7.60 11.97
CA GLY A 208 -12.68 -8.44 11.19
C GLY A 208 -13.92 -7.70 10.66
N LEU A 209 -14.40 -6.67 11.36
CA LEU A 209 -15.51 -5.83 10.90
C LEU A 209 -15.06 -4.89 9.79
N LEU A 210 -13.89 -4.27 9.93
CA LEU A 210 -13.31 -3.41 8.89
C LEU A 210 -12.98 -4.22 7.62
N GLU A 211 -12.50 -5.45 7.78
CA GLU A 211 -12.26 -6.37 6.66
C GLU A 211 -13.57 -6.77 5.96
N HIS A 212 -14.63 -7.02 6.72
CA HIS A 212 -15.95 -7.29 6.16
C HIS A 212 -16.45 -6.11 5.32
N ASP A 213 -16.39 -4.88 5.87
CA ASP A 213 -16.85 -3.68 5.16
C ASP A 213 -16.05 -3.44 3.88
N LEU A 214 -14.72 -3.59 3.94
CA LEU A 214 -13.86 -3.54 2.75
C LEU A 214 -14.19 -4.65 1.74
N GLY A 215 -14.58 -5.83 2.20
CA GLY A 215 -15.01 -6.94 1.36
C GLY A 215 -16.30 -6.62 0.61
N MET A 216 -17.24 -5.91 1.24
CA MET A 216 -18.49 -5.45 0.61
C MET A 216 -18.24 -4.42 -0.51
N GLU A 217 -17.17 -3.62 -0.42
CA GLU A 217 -16.75 -2.68 -1.47
C GLU A 217 -15.93 -3.34 -2.60
N THR A 218 -15.55 -4.61 -2.45
CA THR A 218 -14.72 -5.31 -3.43
C THR A 218 -15.60 -5.95 -4.49
N ALA A 219 -15.62 -5.36 -5.70
CA ALA A 219 -16.55 -5.76 -6.75
C ALA A 219 -16.06 -6.94 -7.60
N ASP A 220 -14.75 -7.07 -7.83
CA ASP A 220 -14.21 -8.04 -8.77
C ASP A 220 -13.65 -9.31 -8.09
N VAL A 221 -13.74 -10.42 -8.81
CA VAL A 221 -13.39 -11.76 -8.30
C VAL A 221 -11.89 -11.89 -8.06
N ILE A 222 -11.06 -11.18 -8.84
CA ILE A 222 -9.60 -11.22 -8.74
C ILE A 222 -9.15 -10.58 -7.43
N SER A 223 -9.64 -9.37 -7.15
CA SER A 223 -9.37 -8.66 -5.90
C SER A 223 -9.90 -9.43 -4.71
N ALA A 224 -11.15 -9.90 -4.75
CA ALA A 224 -11.74 -10.67 -3.67
C ALA A 224 -10.92 -11.93 -3.34
N ALA A 225 -10.53 -12.70 -4.37
CA ALA A 225 -9.70 -13.89 -4.19
C ALA A 225 -8.29 -13.53 -3.66
N THR A 226 -7.71 -12.43 -4.14
CA THR A 226 -6.35 -12.02 -3.76
C THR A 226 -6.30 -11.47 -2.33
N PHE A 227 -7.33 -10.76 -1.88
CA PHE A 227 -7.43 -10.32 -0.49
C PHE A 227 -7.65 -11.49 0.48
N ALA A 228 -8.52 -12.43 0.13
CA ALA A 228 -8.70 -13.64 0.93
C ALA A 228 -7.37 -14.42 1.08
N GLU A 229 -6.62 -14.52 -0.02
CA GLU A 229 -5.30 -15.16 0.01
C GLU A 229 -4.26 -14.35 0.80
N ALA A 230 -4.26 -13.03 0.67
CA ALA A 230 -3.37 -12.17 1.46
C ALA A 230 -3.64 -12.32 2.97
N GLN A 231 -4.93 -12.38 3.36
CA GLN A 231 -5.35 -12.61 4.74
C GLN A 231 -4.87 -13.97 5.25
N ARG A 232 -5.14 -15.05 4.49
CA ARG A 232 -4.66 -16.40 4.81
C ARG A 232 -3.13 -16.43 4.97
N TYR A 233 -2.41 -15.84 4.02
CA TYR A 233 -0.95 -15.77 4.08
C TYR A 233 -0.46 -15.03 5.33
N ALA A 234 -1.09 -13.92 5.70
CA ALA A 234 -0.75 -13.12 6.88
C ALA A 234 -1.09 -13.81 8.21
N GLN A 235 -2.12 -14.67 8.24
CA GLN A 235 -2.44 -15.52 9.40
C GLN A 235 -1.36 -16.57 9.68
N ILE A 236 -0.65 -17.04 8.65
CA ILE A 236 0.47 -17.98 8.80
C ILE A 236 1.78 -17.22 9.03
N ASN A 237 1.93 -16.05 8.42
CA ASN A 237 3.15 -15.26 8.39
C ASN A 237 2.93 -13.86 9.00
N HIS A 238 2.73 -13.80 10.31
CA HIS A 238 2.40 -12.56 11.03
C HIS A 238 3.45 -11.43 10.87
N ASP A 239 4.73 -11.78 10.73
CA ASP A 239 5.84 -10.82 10.55
C ASP A 239 6.10 -10.45 9.07
N SER A 240 5.18 -10.79 8.17
CA SER A 240 5.31 -10.53 6.74
C SER A 240 5.04 -9.07 6.37
N ALA A 241 5.50 -8.68 5.19
CA ALA A 241 5.12 -7.39 4.60
C ALA A 241 3.62 -7.35 4.25
N VAL A 242 3.01 -8.51 3.98
CA VAL A 242 1.57 -8.65 3.69
C VAL A 242 0.75 -8.28 4.92
N ALA A 243 1.12 -8.75 6.11
CA ALA A 243 0.43 -8.41 7.36
C ALA A 243 0.46 -6.89 7.64
N ASN A 244 1.61 -6.24 7.41
CA ASN A 244 1.70 -4.78 7.52
C ASN A 244 0.84 -4.06 6.47
N ALA A 245 0.84 -4.52 5.21
CA ALA A 245 0.05 -3.94 4.14
C ALA A 245 -1.46 -4.06 4.38
N LEU A 246 -1.94 -5.21 4.88
CA LEU A 246 -3.35 -5.40 5.26
C LEU A 246 -3.76 -4.47 6.40
N ARG A 247 -2.92 -4.31 7.43
CA ARG A 247 -3.19 -3.32 8.49
C ARG A 247 -3.21 -1.90 7.95
N ILE A 248 -2.32 -1.52 7.03
CA ILE A 248 -2.37 -0.20 6.38
C ILE A 248 -3.70 -0.02 5.66
N ARG A 249 -4.14 -1.01 4.88
CA ARG A 249 -5.41 -0.97 4.14
C ARG A 249 -6.60 -0.76 5.07
N ILE A 250 -6.67 -1.51 6.17
CA ILE A 250 -7.75 -1.41 7.17
C ILE A 250 -7.75 -0.04 7.85
N ILE A 251 -6.57 0.48 8.23
CA ILE A 251 -6.48 1.79 8.91
C ILE A 251 -6.76 2.94 7.93
N ALA A 252 -6.36 2.80 6.66
CA ALA A 252 -6.70 3.76 5.61
C ALA A 252 -8.21 3.81 5.39
N TYR A 253 -8.90 2.67 5.42
CA TYR A 253 -10.35 2.60 5.38
C TYR A 253 -11.00 3.26 6.60
N PHE A 254 -10.53 2.93 7.79
CA PHE A 254 -10.99 3.53 9.04
C PHE A 254 -10.88 5.07 9.02
N SER A 255 -9.86 5.62 8.36
CA SER A 255 -9.63 7.07 8.31
C SER A 255 -10.49 7.80 7.25
N ARG A 256 -11.44 7.11 6.61
CA ARG A 256 -12.38 7.69 5.62
C ARG A 256 -13.63 8.26 6.25
N GLU A 257 -14.10 7.64 7.33
CA GLU A 257 -15.38 7.95 7.95
C GLU A 257 -15.17 8.65 9.30
N SER A 258 -16.05 9.60 9.60
CA SER A 258 -16.08 10.23 10.93
C SER A 258 -16.74 9.30 11.94
N MET A 259 -16.17 9.25 13.15
CA MET A 259 -16.79 8.55 14.28
C MET A 259 -17.83 9.44 14.97
N ALA A 260 -18.69 8.80 15.78
CA ALA A 260 -19.65 9.49 16.63
C ALA A 260 -19.35 9.22 18.10
N ILE A 261 -19.57 10.23 18.95
CA ILE A 261 -19.59 10.08 20.41
C ILE A 261 -20.85 9.32 20.82
N VAL A 262 -20.69 8.35 21.72
CA VAL A 262 -21.75 7.52 22.27
C VAL A 262 -21.66 7.45 23.79
N GLY A 263 -22.79 7.16 24.45
CA GLY A 263 -22.90 7.07 25.91
C GLY A 263 -23.47 8.35 26.53
N HIS A 264 -23.29 8.50 27.85
CA HIS A 264 -23.88 9.61 28.60
C HIS A 264 -23.10 10.92 28.50
N GLU A 265 -21.79 10.84 28.27
CA GLU A 265 -20.90 11.99 28.19
C GLU A 265 -20.73 12.42 26.74
N SER A 266 -21.22 13.62 26.39
CA SER A 266 -21.18 14.18 25.02
C SER A 266 -20.28 15.41 24.89
N LEU A 267 -19.55 15.77 25.95
CA LEU A 267 -18.78 17.02 26.04
C LEU A 267 -19.64 18.30 25.91
N GLY A 268 -20.97 18.17 26.05
CA GLY A 268 -21.92 19.25 25.85
C GLY A 268 -22.34 19.45 24.38
N ILE A 269 -21.93 18.53 23.50
CA ILE A 269 -22.33 18.54 22.08
C ILE A 269 -23.72 17.90 21.97
N PRO A 270 -24.69 18.56 21.31
CA PRO A 270 -26.02 17.99 21.09
C PRO A 270 -26.00 16.96 19.97
N VAL A 271 -27.01 16.09 19.97
CA VAL A 271 -27.30 15.21 18.82
C VAL A 271 -27.76 16.08 17.64
N VAL A 272 -27.30 15.76 16.44
CA VAL A 272 -27.79 16.42 15.22
C VAL A 272 -29.17 15.89 14.86
N ASP A 273 -30.18 16.75 14.99
CA ASP A 273 -31.61 16.44 14.78
C ASP A 273 -32.13 16.98 13.44
N ASP A 274 -31.31 16.93 12.40
CA ASP A 274 -31.71 17.31 11.04
C ASP A 274 -31.37 16.18 10.06
N GLN A 275 -32.41 15.49 9.59
CA GLN A 275 -32.31 14.30 8.72
C GLN A 275 -31.72 14.61 7.33
N ARG A 276 -31.60 15.89 6.96
CA ARG A 276 -31.01 16.28 5.68
C ARG A 276 -29.51 16.06 5.64
N PHE A 277 -28.86 16.02 6.80
CA PHE A 277 -27.41 15.89 6.93
C PHE A 277 -26.98 14.44 7.19
N PRO A 278 -25.80 14.03 6.68
CA PRO A 278 -25.32 12.64 6.80
C PRO A 278 -25.05 12.19 8.25
N ILE A 279 -24.88 13.15 9.16
CA ILE A 279 -24.62 12.91 10.59
C ILE A 279 -25.89 12.94 11.45
N TYR A 280 -27.08 12.88 10.84
CA TYR A 280 -28.34 12.82 11.57
C TYR A 280 -28.36 11.71 12.64
N GLY A 281 -28.84 12.05 13.83
CA GLY A 281 -28.91 11.15 14.98
C GLY A 281 -27.56 10.90 15.68
N GLN A 282 -26.49 11.59 15.27
CA GLN A 282 -25.15 11.42 15.83
C GLN A 282 -24.74 12.59 16.73
N VAL A 283 -23.86 12.31 17.70
CA VAL A 283 -23.07 13.33 18.39
C VAL A 283 -21.70 13.36 17.71
N PRO A 284 -21.37 14.39 16.92
CA PRO A 284 -20.09 14.43 16.21
C PRO A 284 -18.90 14.56 17.17
N VAL A 285 -17.78 13.97 16.80
CA VAL A 285 -16.50 14.14 17.52
C VAL A 285 -15.97 15.56 17.28
N PRO A 286 -15.51 16.29 18.31
CA PRO A 286 -14.93 17.62 18.13
C PRO A 286 -13.79 17.63 17.11
N SER A 287 -13.73 18.65 16.25
CA SER A 287 -12.78 18.72 15.12
C SER A 287 -11.31 18.52 15.52
N VAL A 288 -10.88 19.09 16.66
CA VAL A 288 -9.50 18.92 17.15
C VAL A 288 -9.23 17.50 17.64
N LEU A 289 -10.22 16.85 18.27
CA LEU A 289 -10.09 15.47 18.72
C LEU A 289 -10.10 14.50 17.52
N ASP A 290 -10.98 14.73 16.54
CA ASP A 290 -11.00 13.97 15.28
C ASP A 290 -9.65 14.08 14.56
N PHE A 291 -9.08 15.29 14.49
CA PHE A 291 -7.76 15.52 13.94
C PHE A 291 -6.63 14.79 14.70
N GLN A 292 -6.71 14.69 16.03
CA GLN A 292 -5.76 13.90 16.83
C GLN A 292 -5.87 12.41 16.52
N ILE A 293 -7.09 11.87 16.39
CA ILE A 293 -7.34 10.47 16.06
C ILE A 293 -6.78 10.15 14.66
N ASP A 294 -7.12 10.97 13.66
CA ASP A 294 -6.64 10.85 12.29
C ASP A 294 -5.11 10.88 12.22
N THR A 295 -4.49 11.89 12.85
CA THR A 295 -3.02 12.01 12.88
C THR A 295 -2.36 10.82 13.58
N THR A 296 -2.99 10.28 14.61
CA THR A 296 -2.49 9.07 15.30
C THR A 296 -2.58 7.84 14.40
N ALA A 297 -3.68 7.67 13.65
CA ALA A 297 -3.82 6.62 12.64
C ALA A 297 -2.72 6.72 11.55
N ILE A 298 -2.45 7.94 11.07
CA ILE A 298 -1.37 8.23 10.10
C ILE A 298 0.01 7.81 10.65
N HIS A 299 0.31 8.11 11.91
CA HIS A 299 1.57 7.69 12.53
C HIS A 299 1.68 6.17 12.69
N ILE A 300 0.57 5.47 12.95
CA ILE A 300 0.54 3.99 12.98
C ILE A 300 0.85 3.44 11.59
N MET A 301 0.15 3.92 10.54
CA MET A 301 0.39 3.50 9.16
C MET A 301 1.82 3.79 8.68
N THR A 302 2.41 4.90 9.10
CA THR A 302 3.80 5.25 8.79
C THR A 302 4.77 4.19 9.32
N LYS A 303 4.63 3.78 10.58
CA LYS A 303 5.46 2.70 11.17
C LYS A 303 5.23 1.35 10.46
N LEU A 304 3.99 1.05 10.09
CA LEU A 304 3.67 -0.17 9.32
C LEU A 304 4.32 -0.16 7.94
N MET A 305 4.33 0.97 7.25
CA MET A 305 4.95 1.14 5.93
C MET A 305 6.47 1.00 5.99
N GLU A 306 7.11 1.58 7.02
CA GLU A 306 8.53 1.36 7.30
C GLU A 306 8.83 -0.14 7.53
N GLY A 307 7.95 -0.83 8.26
CA GLY A 307 8.01 -2.28 8.48
C GLY A 307 7.91 -3.06 7.16
N ALA A 308 6.91 -2.76 6.34
CA ALA A 308 6.66 -3.39 5.05
C ALA A 308 7.84 -3.18 4.08
N THR A 309 8.29 -1.94 3.88
CA THR A 309 9.42 -1.62 2.97
C THR A 309 10.73 -2.25 3.44
N LYS A 310 11.02 -2.24 4.75
CA LYS A 310 12.19 -2.91 5.33
C LYS A 310 12.14 -4.42 5.11
N ARG A 311 10.98 -5.04 5.28
CA ARG A 311 10.76 -6.46 5.03
C ARG A 311 10.92 -6.80 3.55
N LEU A 312 10.24 -6.08 2.66
CA LEU A 312 10.37 -6.23 1.21
C LEU A 312 11.84 -6.12 0.78
N LYS A 313 12.56 -5.08 1.20
CA LYS A 313 14.00 -4.95 0.90
C LYS A 313 14.83 -6.17 1.35
N ARG A 314 14.54 -6.73 2.53
CA ARG A 314 15.24 -7.92 3.03
C ARG A 314 14.90 -9.15 2.20
N VAL A 315 13.63 -9.31 1.83
CA VAL A 315 13.14 -10.40 0.99
C VAL A 315 13.80 -10.33 -0.40
N VAL A 316 13.89 -9.13 -0.96
CA VAL A 316 14.33 -8.86 -2.33
C VAL A 316 15.85 -8.85 -2.50
N PHE A 317 16.55 -8.11 -1.64
CA PHE A 317 17.99 -7.89 -1.74
C PHE A 317 18.78 -8.86 -0.86
N GLY A 318 18.12 -9.83 -0.21
CA GLY A 318 18.75 -10.85 0.61
C GLY A 318 19.44 -11.94 -0.22
N ARG A 319 20.66 -12.34 0.18
CA ARG A 319 21.47 -13.34 -0.55
C ARG A 319 20.88 -14.77 -0.60
N LYS A 320 19.91 -15.09 0.27
CA LYS A 320 19.36 -16.45 0.45
C LYS A 320 17.93 -16.63 -0.10
N ASN A 321 17.28 -15.57 -0.58
CA ASN A 321 15.83 -15.59 -0.79
C ASN A 321 15.44 -15.85 -2.25
N LYS A 322 15.52 -17.10 -2.68
CA LYS A 322 14.91 -17.55 -3.95
C LYS A 322 13.36 -17.67 -3.88
N GLN A 323 12.76 -17.39 -2.71
CA GLN A 323 11.41 -17.84 -2.33
C GLN A 323 10.44 -16.70 -1.94
N GLY A 324 10.85 -15.45 -2.11
CA GLY A 324 10.11 -14.29 -1.58
C GLY A 324 9.10 -13.63 -2.52
N TRP A 325 8.96 -14.14 -3.75
CA TRP A 325 8.15 -13.49 -4.79
C TRP A 325 6.67 -13.42 -4.41
N TYR A 326 6.17 -14.43 -3.69
CA TYR A 326 4.76 -14.52 -3.31
C TYR A 326 4.38 -13.46 -2.26
N GLU A 327 5.19 -13.34 -1.21
CA GLU A 327 5.05 -12.27 -0.21
C GLU A 327 5.09 -10.89 -0.87
N VAL A 328 6.01 -10.69 -1.82
CA VAL A 328 6.15 -9.44 -2.57
C VAL A 328 4.90 -9.17 -3.41
N TYR A 329 4.40 -10.15 -4.16
CA TYR A 329 3.21 -10.02 -5.00
C TYR A 329 2.00 -9.60 -4.16
N LEU A 330 1.67 -10.34 -3.11
CA LEU A 330 0.53 -10.05 -2.24
C LEU A 330 0.68 -8.67 -1.58
N THR A 331 1.88 -8.33 -1.11
CA THR A 331 2.14 -7.00 -0.51
C THR A 331 1.90 -5.89 -1.54
N CYS A 332 2.47 -6.00 -2.74
CA CYS A 332 2.31 -4.99 -3.78
C CYS A 332 0.84 -4.85 -4.19
N PHE A 333 0.10 -5.95 -4.32
CA PHE A 333 -1.32 -5.91 -4.65
C PHE A 333 -2.12 -5.11 -3.62
N VAL A 334 -1.95 -5.43 -2.33
CA VAL A 334 -2.67 -4.74 -1.24
C VAL A 334 -2.31 -3.24 -1.17
N LEU A 335 -1.02 -2.88 -1.33
CA LEU A 335 -0.60 -1.49 -1.31
C LEU A 335 -1.08 -0.69 -2.53
N LEU A 336 -1.15 -1.31 -3.70
CA LEU A 336 -1.67 -0.68 -4.93
C LEU A 336 -3.18 -0.44 -4.85
N GLU A 337 -3.96 -1.38 -4.31
CA GLU A 337 -5.40 -1.14 -4.12
C GLU A 337 -5.64 -0.04 -3.07
N SER A 338 -4.87 -0.03 -1.98
CA SER A 338 -4.93 1.05 -1.00
C SER A 338 -4.65 2.41 -1.66
N LEU A 339 -3.65 2.49 -2.55
CA LEU A 339 -3.34 3.67 -3.35
C LEU A 339 -4.50 4.10 -4.25
N GLU A 340 -5.12 3.16 -4.97
CA GLU A 340 -6.27 3.41 -5.84
C GLU A 340 -7.45 4.00 -5.07
N LYS A 341 -7.77 3.44 -3.89
CA LYS A 341 -8.86 3.91 -3.04
C LYS A 341 -8.61 5.31 -2.49
N VAL A 342 -7.43 5.57 -1.91
CA VAL A 342 -7.14 6.91 -1.35
C VAL A 342 -7.05 7.97 -2.44
N TYR A 343 -6.52 7.61 -3.62
CA TYR A 343 -6.47 8.50 -4.76
C TYR A 343 -7.89 8.85 -5.25
N SER A 344 -8.75 7.85 -5.45
CA SER A 344 -10.13 8.05 -5.92
C SER A 344 -10.94 8.90 -4.96
N LEU A 345 -10.81 8.65 -3.65
CA LEU A 345 -11.48 9.44 -2.63
C LEU A 345 -11.01 10.90 -2.62
N GLN A 346 -9.70 11.14 -2.74
CA GLN A 346 -9.16 12.50 -2.78
C GLN A 346 -9.53 13.25 -4.07
N ALA A 347 -9.59 12.54 -5.20
CA ALA A 347 -10.05 13.11 -6.48
C ALA A 347 -11.51 13.56 -6.37
N TYR A 348 -12.37 12.69 -5.82
CA TYR A 348 -13.76 13.04 -5.51
C TYR A 348 -13.84 14.24 -4.56
N TYR A 349 -13.12 14.20 -3.44
CA TYR A 349 -13.07 15.29 -2.47
C TYR A 349 -12.59 16.61 -3.10
N SER A 350 -11.61 16.56 -4.00
CA SER A 350 -11.10 17.77 -4.67
C SER A 350 -12.13 18.34 -5.65
N GLY A 351 -12.81 17.47 -6.40
CA GLY A 351 -13.84 17.86 -7.37
C GLY A 351 -15.08 18.47 -6.69
N ILE A 352 -15.56 17.90 -5.59
CA ILE A 352 -16.72 18.46 -4.87
C ILE A 352 -16.40 19.82 -4.24
N ASN A 353 -15.12 20.13 -3.94
CA ASN A 353 -14.75 21.40 -3.32
C ASN A 353 -14.44 22.52 -4.33
N GLU A 354 -14.57 22.29 -5.65
CA GLU A 354 -14.34 23.29 -6.70
C GLU A 354 -15.19 24.55 -6.57
N HIS A 355 -16.36 24.44 -5.94
CA HIS A 355 -17.27 25.55 -5.71
C HIS A 355 -16.88 26.44 -4.51
N MET A 356 -15.85 26.07 -3.72
CA MET A 356 -15.37 26.89 -2.60
C MET A 356 -14.64 28.14 -3.13
N GLY A 357 -14.96 29.32 -2.58
CA GLY A 357 -14.38 30.58 -3.02
C GLY A 357 -12.91 30.80 -2.58
N GLY A 358 -12.15 31.53 -3.39
CA GLY A 358 -10.91 32.23 -3.00
C GLY A 358 -9.70 31.33 -2.63
N ASN A 359 -8.93 31.79 -1.63
CA ASN A 359 -7.66 31.17 -1.19
C ASN A 359 -7.84 29.79 -0.54
N THR A 360 -9.01 29.49 0.02
CA THR A 360 -9.30 28.22 0.71
C THR A 360 -9.33 27.05 -0.28
N PHE A 361 -10.02 27.22 -1.41
CA PHE A 361 -9.99 26.23 -2.49
C PHE A 361 -8.59 26.07 -3.07
N ALA A 362 -7.85 27.18 -3.27
CA ALA A 362 -6.48 27.11 -3.78
C ALA A 362 -5.56 26.29 -2.88
N ASN A 363 -5.64 26.44 -1.55
CA ASN A 363 -4.85 25.69 -0.58
C ASN A 363 -5.25 24.21 -0.51
N ILE A 364 -6.56 23.92 -0.49
CA ILE A 364 -7.08 22.54 -0.51
C ILE A 364 -6.63 21.86 -1.80
N SER A 365 -6.84 22.51 -2.95
CA SER A 365 -6.48 22.01 -4.27
C SER A 365 -4.97 21.79 -4.41
N TYR A 366 -4.13 22.68 -3.89
CA TYR A 366 -2.67 22.52 -3.90
C TYR A 366 -2.24 21.32 -3.05
N THR A 367 -2.75 21.21 -1.82
CA THR A 367 -2.40 20.12 -0.91
C THR A 367 -2.90 18.78 -1.43
N SER A 368 -4.14 18.72 -1.93
CA SER A 368 -4.71 17.53 -2.59
C SER A 368 -3.86 17.08 -3.77
N ARG A 369 -3.51 17.99 -4.69
CA ARG A 369 -2.66 17.67 -5.86
C ARG A 369 -1.30 17.13 -5.43
N THR A 370 -0.67 17.78 -4.44
CA THR A 370 0.62 17.33 -3.89
C THR A 370 0.54 15.90 -3.32
N MET A 371 -0.56 15.56 -2.63
CA MET A 371 -0.79 14.20 -2.12
C MET A 371 -1.01 13.20 -3.27
N MET A 372 -1.85 13.55 -4.24
CA MET A 372 -2.15 12.71 -5.39
C MET A 372 -0.91 12.41 -6.24
N ASP A 373 -0.05 13.40 -6.46
CA ASP A 373 1.21 13.21 -7.18
C ASP A 373 2.17 12.30 -6.42
N ARG A 374 2.22 12.41 -5.09
CA ARG A 374 2.98 11.47 -4.25
C ARG A 374 2.45 10.04 -4.33
N TRP A 375 1.14 9.84 -4.43
CA TRP A 375 0.55 8.51 -4.59
C TRP A 375 0.81 7.93 -5.98
N ARG A 376 0.72 8.73 -7.05
CA ARG A 376 1.14 8.31 -8.40
C ARG A 376 2.60 7.89 -8.42
N TYR A 377 3.48 8.73 -7.88
CA TYR A 377 4.90 8.39 -7.71
C TYR A 377 5.09 7.10 -6.89
N SER A 378 4.30 6.91 -5.83
CA SER A 378 4.37 5.70 -5.00
C SER A 378 3.97 4.44 -5.76
N ALA A 379 2.92 4.52 -6.59
CA ALA A 379 2.51 3.43 -7.47
C ALA A 379 3.60 3.08 -8.48
N ASP A 380 4.17 4.08 -9.15
CA ASP A 380 5.25 3.89 -10.13
C ASP A 380 6.50 3.28 -9.50
N ASN A 381 6.91 3.80 -8.34
CA ASN A 381 8.06 3.31 -7.59
C ASN A 381 7.82 1.86 -7.15
N LEU A 382 6.63 1.54 -6.61
CA LEU A 382 6.26 0.19 -6.20
C LEU A 382 6.25 -0.79 -7.37
N LEU A 383 5.65 -0.43 -8.51
CA LEU A 383 5.61 -1.23 -9.72
C LEU A 383 7.00 -1.43 -10.33
N TYR A 384 7.84 -0.40 -10.34
CA TYR A 384 9.21 -0.49 -10.80
C TYR A 384 9.99 -1.51 -9.96
N HIS A 385 9.92 -1.41 -8.62
CA HIS A 385 10.58 -2.39 -7.74
C HIS A 385 9.97 -3.78 -7.91
N TYR A 386 8.64 -3.91 -7.99
CA TYR A 386 7.97 -5.19 -8.23
C TYR A 386 8.51 -5.91 -9.47
N ARG A 387 8.62 -5.22 -10.61
CA ARG A 387 9.22 -5.77 -11.85
C ARG A 387 10.67 -6.18 -11.67
N CYS A 388 11.45 -5.37 -10.93
CA CYS A 388 12.84 -5.69 -10.59
C CYS A 388 12.96 -6.95 -9.72
N ILE A 389 12.02 -7.14 -8.80
CA ILE A 389 11.98 -8.25 -7.86
C ILE A 389 11.67 -9.56 -8.57
N LEU A 390 10.70 -9.53 -9.48
CA LEU A 390 10.33 -10.70 -10.27
C LEU A 390 11.44 -11.16 -11.23
N ARG A 391 12.41 -10.29 -11.60
CA ARG A 391 13.52 -10.65 -12.50
C ARG A 391 13.04 -11.26 -13.83
N ALA A 392 11.99 -10.68 -14.40
CA ALA A 392 11.28 -11.18 -15.59
C ALA A 392 10.63 -12.58 -15.41
N MET A 393 10.52 -13.08 -14.18
CA MET A 393 9.62 -14.19 -13.88
C MET A 393 8.18 -13.70 -14.04
N ASP A 394 7.37 -14.50 -14.73
CA ASP A 394 5.94 -14.34 -14.76
C ASP A 394 5.30 -15.57 -14.08
N PRO A 395 5.05 -15.52 -12.76
CA PRO A 395 4.46 -16.64 -12.04
C PRO A 395 3.08 -17.04 -12.59
N PHE A 396 2.35 -16.12 -13.23
CA PHE A 396 1.02 -16.37 -13.78
C PHE A 396 1.06 -17.05 -15.16
N SER A 397 2.23 -17.11 -15.80
CA SER A 397 2.46 -17.84 -17.05
C SER A 397 2.68 -19.35 -16.84
N PHE A 398 2.86 -19.81 -15.60
CA PHE A 398 3.15 -21.21 -15.32
C PHE A 398 1.90 -22.09 -15.52
N ALA A 399 2.13 -23.34 -15.95
CA ALA A 399 1.09 -24.35 -16.08
C ALA A 399 0.74 -24.95 -14.71
N TRP A 400 0.09 -24.16 -13.85
CA TRP A 400 -0.29 -24.57 -12.49
C TRP A 400 -1.20 -25.81 -12.46
N ASP A 401 -1.98 -26.04 -13.52
CA ASP A 401 -2.86 -27.21 -13.68
C ASP A 401 -2.09 -28.51 -14.02
N ALA A 402 -0.84 -28.38 -14.48
CA ALA A 402 0.02 -29.49 -14.90
C ALA A 402 1.13 -29.79 -13.88
N LEU A 403 1.06 -29.24 -12.66
CA LEU A 403 1.97 -29.55 -11.56
C LEU A 403 1.73 -30.99 -11.08
N GLY A 404 2.31 -31.95 -11.81
CA GLY A 404 2.13 -33.38 -11.58
C GLY A 404 3.10 -33.98 -10.56
N SER A 405 4.11 -33.24 -10.08
CA SER A 405 5.12 -33.75 -9.14
C SER A 405 5.26 -32.87 -7.88
N VAL A 406 5.55 -33.52 -6.73
CA VAL A 406 5.88 -32.86 -5.45
C VAL A 406 7.06 -31.88 -5.62
N ASP A 407 7.99 -32.18 -6.53
CA ASP A 407 9.17 -31.35 -6.81
C ASP A 407 8.79 -30.02 -7.48
N ASP A 408 7.73 -29.98 -8.27
CA ASP A 408 7.32 -28.78 -8.99
C ASP A 408 6.60 -27.77 -8.07
N VAL A 409 5.81 -28.26 -7.13
CA VAL A 409 5.25 -27.48 -6.01
C VAL A 409 6.36 -27.02 -5.06
N ALA A 410 7.34 -27.88 -4.76
CA ALA A 410 8.49 -27.54 -3.93
C ALA A 410 9.39 -26.46 -4.56
N LYS A 411 9.52 -26.44 -5.90
CA LYS A 411 10.26 -25.39 -6.64
C LYS A 411 9.57 -24.02 -6.60
N ALA A 412 8.22 -24.00 -6.58
CA ALA A 412 7.46 -22.76 -6.40
C ALA A 412 7.52 -22.22 -4.96
N ASN A 413 7.85 -23.10 -4.00
CA ASN A 413 7.87 -22.83 -2.56
C ASN A 413 6.56 -22.23 -2.05
N LEU A 414 5.45 -22.75 -2.59
CA LEU A 414 4.10 -22.42 -2.20
C LEU A 414 3.51 -23.58 -1.40
N ASP A 415 2.67 -23.26 -0.43
CA ASP A 415 1.83 -24.26 0.23
C ASP A 415 0.69 -24.70 -0.72
N PRO A 416 0.00 -25.82 -0.44
CA PRO A 416 -1.05 -26.34 -1.31
C PRO A 416 -2.21 -25.35 -1.57
N GLU A 417 -2.58 -24.53 -0.59
CA GLU A 417 -3.67 -23.55 -0.74
C GLU A 417 -3.24 -22.38 -1.64
N ALA A 418 -2.00 -21.91 -1.50
CA ALA A 418 -1.41 -20.94 -2.42
C ALA A 418 -1.35 -21.47 -3.87
N VAL A 419 -1.10 -22.76 -4.08
CA VAL A 419 -1.17 -23.37 -5.43
C VAL A 419 -2.59 -23.33 -5.98
N LEU A 420 -3.61 -23.68 -5.18
CA LEU A 420 -5.01 -23.60 -5.58
C LEU A 420 -5.43 -22.16 -5.93
N TYR A 421 -4.97 -21.18 -5.13
CA TYR A 421 -5.15 -19.77 -5.45
C TYR A 421 -4.54 -19.43 -6.81
N MET A 422 -3.28 -19.80 -7.07
CA MET A 422 -2.63 -19.53 -8.35
C MET A 422 -3.35 -20.18 -9.54
N GLN A 423 -3.82 -21.42 -9.42
CA GLN A 423 -4.64 -22.09 -10.44
C GLN A 423 -5.92 -21.28 -10.73
N LYS A 424 -6.63 -20.88 -9.69
CA LYS A 424 -7.85 -20.06 -9.80
C LYS A 424 -7.55 -18.72 -10.48
N MET A 425 -6.48 -18.03 -10.08
CA MET A 425 -6.09 -16.75 -10.65
C MET A 425 -5.71 -16.86 -12.12
N CYS A 426 -4.91 -17.86 -12.49
CA CYS A 426 -4.53 -18.09 -13.89
C CYS A 426 -5.75 -18.39 -14.77
N LYS A 427 -6.77 -19.06 -14.24
CA LYS A 427 -8.04 -19.26 -14.94
C LYS A 427 -8.78 -17.93 -15.16
N HIS A 428 -8.99 -17.14 -14.11
CA HIS A 428 -9.69 -15.85 -14.22
C HIS A 428 -8.95 -14.86 -15.13
N LEU A 429 -7.62 -14.78 -15.05
CA LEU A 429 -6.82 -13.92 -15.92
C LEU A 429 -6.91 -14.33 -17.41
N LYS A 430 -7.13 -15.62 -17.71
CA LYS A 430 -7.38 -16.08 -19.09
C LYS A 430 -8.79 -15.69 -19.55
N GLU A 431 -9.79 -15.80 -18.68
CA GLU A 431 -11.18 -15.43 -18.97
C GLU A 431 -11.31 -13.92 -19.22
N GLU A 432 -10.61 -13.09 -18.45
CA GLU A 432 -10.63 -11.62 -18.57
C GLU A 432 -9.53 -11.06 -19.48
N ARG A 433 -8.85 -11.89 -20.25
CA ARG A 433 -7.69 -11.48 -21.07
C ARG A 433 -8.01 -10.33 -22.01
N GLU A 434 -9.17 -10.36 -22.66
CA GLU A 434 -9.58 -9.30 -23.59
C GLU A 434 -9.88 -7.99 -22.85
N PHE A 435 -10.51 -8.04 -21.67
CA PHE A 435 -10.71 -6.86 -20.84
C PHE A 435 -9.37 -6.19 -20.51
N PHE A 436 -8.39 -6.93 -19.98
CA PHE A 436 -7.07 -6.38 -19.67
C PHE A 436 -6.32 -5.86 -20.89
N LYS A 437 -6.52 -6.47 -22.06
CA LYS A 437 -5.92 -6.00 -23.31
C LYS A 437 -6.49 -4.64 -23.71
N VAL A 438 -7.81 -4.50 -23.70
CA VAL A 438 -8.51 -3.24 -24.01
C VAL A 438 -8.13 -2.15 -23.02
N SER A 439 -8.20 -2.41 -21.71
CA SER A 439 -7.85 -1.43 -20.68
C SER A 439 -6.39 -0.94 -20.81
N ARG A 440 -5.47 -1.81 -21.24
CA ARG A 440 -4.07 -1.41 -21.49
C ARG A 440 -3.94 -0.50 -22.71
N GLU A 441 -4.68 -0.77 -23.78
CA GLU A 441 -4.69 0.05 -24.99
C GLU A 441 -5.32 1.42 -24.72
N GLU A 442 -6.39 1.49 -23.92
CA GLU A 442 -7.01 2.75 -23.49
C GLU A 442 -6.08 3.62 -22.65
N VAL A 443 -5.35 3.04 -21.70
CA VAL A 443 -4.36 3.79 -20.90
C VAL A 443 -3.25 4.34 -21.79
N VAL A 444 -2.72 3.54 -22.72
CA VAL A 444 -1.66 3.98 -23.64
C VAL A 444 -2.13 5.12 -24.54
N ASN A 445 -3.38 5.09 -24.99
CA ASN A 445 -3.98 6.14 -25.81
C ASN A 445 -4.35 7.40 -25.00
N GLY A 446 -4.74 7.26 -23.73
CA GLY A 446 -4.97 8.38 -22.82
C GLY A 446 -3.70 9.19 -22.51
N PHE A 447 -2.54 8.51 -22.43
CA PHE A 447 -1.25 9.20 -22.27
C PHE A 447 -0.79 9.98 -23.52
N THR A 448 -1.32 9.68 -24.71
CA THR A 448 -0.97 10.45 -25.92
C THR A 448 -1.74 11.76 -26.03
N ASP A 449 -2.94 11.88 -25.47
CA ASP A 449 -3.72 13.14 -25.52
C ASP A 449 -3.31 14.15 -24.45
N ASP A 450 -2.79 13.71 -23.31
CA ASP A 450 -2.41 14.58 -22.17
C ASP A 450 -1.04 15.29 -22.33
N THR A 451 -0.39 15.15 -23.49
CA THR A 451 0.83 15.92 -23.86
C THR A 451 0.53 17.19 -24.66
N SER A 452 -0.74 17.60 -24.73
CA SER A 452 -1.21 18.74 -25.53
C SER A 452 -1.86 19.89 -24.72
N LEU A 453 -1.39 20.14 -23.49
CA LEU A 453 -1.68 21.37 -22.73
C LEU A 453 -0.41 22.03 -22.17
#